data_AF-A0A101XS54-F1
#
_entry.id   AF-A0A101XS54-F1
#
_cell.length_a   1.000
_cell.length_b   1.000
_cell.length_c   1.000
_cell.angle_alpha   90.00
_cell.angle_beta   90.00
_cell.angle_gamma   90.00
#
_symmetry.space_group_name_H-M   'P 1'
#
loop_
_entity.id
_entity.type
_entity.pdbx_description
1 polymer ?
#
loop_
_entity_poly.entity_id
_entity_poly.type
_entity_poly.pdbx_seq_one_letter_code
_entity_poly.pdbx_strand_id
1 'polypeptide(L)'
;MSQLSLYQKDSTAGMSEINTCSIDLILTSPPYWDIIDYKNCNQLGQGLTYKHFMLILKNNIIECMRVLKEDGLAVFVVGDIRKEKNYSGKIGRPRIYPLHSDIIQIFVDMEFDFFQHFIWRKKGVKKGQLKGIIYGSVGSGSLRSMLFRHFFILIF
;
A
#
# COMPACT_ATOMS: atom_id res chain seq x y z
N MET A 1 -1.11 -13.20 30.90
CA MET A 1 -0.69 -13.83 29.63
C MET A 1 -1.22 -12.95 28.50
N SER A 2 -0.38 -12.56 27.55
CA SER A 2 -0.84 -11.83 26.36
C SER A 2 -1.63 -12.79 25.45
N GLN A 3 -2.90 -12.50 25.21
CA GLN A 3 -3.76 -13.26 24.30
C GLN A 3 -3.54 -12.75 22.86
N LEU A 4 -3.24 -13.66 21.93
CA LEU A 4 -3.17 -13.35 20.49
C LEU A 4 -4.47 -13.80 19.83
N SER A 5 -5.13 -12.88 19.12
CA SER A 5 -6.32 -13.15 18.33
C SER A 5 -6.03 -12.93 16.85
N LEU A 6 -6.50 -13.85 16.00
CA LEU A 6 -6.41 -13.75 14.54
C LEU A 6 -7.82 -13.85 13.95
N TYR A 7 -8.21 -12.85 13.16
CA TYR A 7 -9.51 -12.80 12.49
C TYR A 7 -9.33 -13.08 11.00
N GLN A 8 -9.89 -14.17 10.49
CA GLN A 8 -9.94 -14.47 9.07
C GLN A 8 -11.17 -13.79 8.45
N LYS A 9 -11.10 -12.47 8.26
CA LYS A 9 -12.19 -11.63 7.76
C LYS A 9 -11.69 -10.63 6.71
N ASP A 10 -12.65 -9.98 6.05
CA ASP A 10 -12.38 -8.86 5.14
C ASP A 10 -12.37 -7.54 5.93
N SER A 11 -11.19 -6.95 6.12
CA SER A 11 -11.06 -5.67 6.83
C SER A 11 -11.72 -4.51 6.08
N THR A 12 -11.95 -4.62 4.77
CA THR A 12 -12.63 -3.58 3.98
C THR A 12 -14.14 -3.55 4.24
N ALA A 13 -14.69 -4.63 4.82
CA ALA A 13 -16.08 -4.71 5.26
C ALA A 13 -16.28 -4.20 6.71
N GLY A 14 -15.20 -3.75 7.38
CA GLY A 14 -15.21 -3.27 8.75
C GLY A 14 -14.48 -4.19 9.72
N MET A 15 -14.15 -3.68 10.90
CA MET A 15 -13.45 -4.38 11.98
C MET A 15 -14.30 -4.34 13.26
N SER A 16 -15.55 -4.81 13.19
CA SER A 16 -16.52 -4.71 14.29
C SER A 16 -16.15 -5.50 15.54
N GLU A 17 -15.25 -6.48 15.42
CA GLU A 17 -14.64 -7.16 16.56
C GLU A 17 -13.67 -6.28 17.38
N ILE A 18 -13.23 -5.14 16.84
CA ILE A 18 -12.27 -4.23 17.49
C ILE A 18 -12.99 -2.95 17.93
N ASN A 19 -12.86 -2.64 19.22
CA ASN A 19 -13.42 -1.43 19.80
C ASN A 19 -12.76 -0.17 19.25
N THR A 20 -13.52 0.91 19.19
CA THR A 20 -13.01 2.26 18.88
C THR A 20 -11.94 2.65 19.89
N CYS A 21 -10.88 3.33 19.45
CA CYS A 21 -9.78 3.82 20.29
C CYS A 21 -9.17 2.76 21.22
N SER A 22 -8.92 1.55 20.72
CA SER A 22 -8.42 0.42 21.53
C SER A 22 -7.02 -0.06 21.13
N ILE A 23 -6.52 0.35 19.97
CA ILE A 23 -5.25 -0.10 19.39
C ILE A 23 -4.19 0.98 19.54
N ASP A 24 -3.03 0.61 20.08
CA ASP A 24 -1.87 1.52 20.24
C ASP A 24 -1.05 1.69 18.95
N LEU A 25 -0.98 0.63 18.13
CA LEU A 25 -0.17 0.61 16.91
C LEU A 25 -0.86 -0.18 15.80
N ILE A 26 -0.98 0.45 14.64
CA ILE A 26 -1.34 -0.22 13.38
C ILE A 26 -0.08 -0.32 12.54
N LEU A 27 0.30 -1.54 12.15
CA LEU A 27 1.40 -1.78 11.21
C LEU A 27 0.89 -2.61 10.05
N THR A 28 0.93 -2.06 8.84
CA THR A 28 0.40 -2.75 7.66
C THR A 28 1.18 -2.46 6.38
N SER A 29 1.02 -3.35 5.40
CA SER A 29 1.39 -3.15 4.00
C SER A 29 0.13 -3.44 3.18
N PRO A 30 -0.59 -2.42 2.70
CA PRO A 30 -1.80 -2.61 1.90
C PRO A 30 -1.55 -3.56 0.71
N PRO A 31 -2.55 -4.36 0.31
CA PRO A 31 -2.44 -5.19 -0.87
C PRO A 31 -2.22 -4.32 -2.12
N TYR A 32 -1.34 -4.76 -3.01
CA TYR A 32 -1.01 -3.98 -4.20
C TYR A 32 -2.13 -4.02 -5.25
N TRP A 33 -2.40 -2.87 -5.85
CA TRP A 33 -3.35 -2.75 -6.94
C TRP A 33 -2.88 -3.47 -8.22
N ASP A 34 -3.46 -4.65 -8.46
CA ASP A 34 -3.46 -5.32 -9.77
C ASP A 34 -2.05 -5.56 -10.32
N ILE A 35 -1.15 -6.03 -9.44
CA ILE A 35 0.21 -6.47 -9.77
C ILE A 35 0.66 -7.74 -9.02
N ILE A 36 0.00 -8.11 -7.91
CA ILE A 36 0.21 -9.38 -7.20
C ILE A 36 -1.08 -10.20 -7.27
N ASP A 37 -0.95 -11.48 -7.59
CA ASP A 37 -1.99 -12.49 -7.37
C ASP A 37 -1.78 -13.12 -5.97
N TYR A 38 -2.66 -12.76 -5.05
CA TYR A 38 -2.71 -13.28 -3.68
C TYR A 38 -3.48 -14.60 -3.58
N LYS A 39 -3.87 -15.19 -4.72
CA LYS A 39 -4.64 -16.45 -4.83
C LYS A 39 -5.97 -16.40 -4.08
N ASN A 40 -6.61 -15.23 -4.09
CA ASN A 40 -7.92 -15.01 -3.49
C ASN A 40 -8.80 -14.26 -4.50
N CYS A 41 -9.95 -14.83 -4.86
CA CYS A 41 -10.88 -14.24 -5.82
C CYS A 41 -11.45 -12.87 -5.37
N ASN A 42 -11.45 -12.62 -4.07
CA ASN A 42 -11.93 -11.37 -3.46
C ASN A 42 -10.77 -10.44 -3.07
N GLN A 43 -9.55 -10.64 -3.61
CA GLN A 43 -8.43 -9.79 -3.27
C GLN A 43 -8.69 -8.32 -3.66
N LEU A 44 -8.35 -7.40 -2.76
CA LEU A 44 -8.43 -5.98 -3.06
C LEU A 44 -7.48 -5.63 -4.22
N GLY A 45 -8.01 -4.92 -5.21
CA GLY A 45 -7.27 -4.38 -6.33
C GLY A 45 -7.41 -5.15 -7.63
N GLN A 46 -7.77 -6.43 -7.63
CA GLN A 46 -7.94 -7.21 -8.86
C GLN A 46 -9.15 -6.71 -9.67
N GLY A 47 -8.95 -6.44 -10.97
CA GLY A 47 -10.02 -5.99 -11.87
C GLY A 47 -10.57 -4.59 -11.57
N LEU A 48 -9.99 -3.86 -10.61
CA LEU A 48 -10.41 -2.51 -10.26
C LEU A 48 -9.66 -1.45 -11.06
N THR A 49 -10.31 -0.32 -11.31
CA THR A 49 -9.59 0.90 -11.68
C THR A 49 -8.77 1.39 -10.49
N TYR A 50 -7.67 2.11 -10.73
CA TYR A 50 -6.88 2.69 -9.64
C TYR A 50 -7.72 3.59 -8.72
N LYS A 51 -8.64 4.38 -9.31
CA LYS A 51 -9.54 5.26 -8.56
C LYS A 51 -10.45 4.47 -7.61
N HIS A 52 -11.03 3.36 -8.08
CA HIS A 52 -11.87 2.51 -7.22
C HIS A 52 -11.04 1.80 -6.14
N PHE A 53 -9.83 1.34 -6.47
CA PHE A 53 -8.91 0.79 -5.48
C PHE A 53 -8.60 1.81 -4.37
N MET A 54 -8.26 3.05 -4.74
CA MET A 54 -7.98 4.10 -3.75
C MET A 54 -9.19 4.46 -2.88
N LEU A 55 -10.41 4.43 -3.45
CA LEU A 55 -11.63 4.67 -2.68
C LEU A 55 -11.84 3.60 -1.60
N ILE A 56 -11.68 2.32 -1.94
CA ILE A 56 -11.80 1.22 -0.97
C ILE A 56 -10.69 1.32 0.09
N LEU A 57 -9.46 1.61 -0.34
CA LEU A 57 -8.34 1.79 0.57
C LEU A 57 -8.58 2.94 1.56
N LYS A 58 -9.11 4.09 1.08
CA LYS A 58 -9.48 5.23 1.94
C LYS A 58 -10.50 4.81 3.00
N ASN A 59 -11.56 4.09 2.62
CA ASN A 59 -12.56 3.62 3.57
C ASN A 59 -11.97 2.68 4.63
N ASN A 60 -11.06 1.79 4.22
CA ASN A 60 -10.38 0.90 5.16
C ASN A 60 -9.40 1.67 6.08
N ILE A 61 -8.72 2.71 5.58
CA ILE A 61 -7.90 3.61 6.42
C ILE A 61 -8.77 4.33 7.46
N ILE A 62 -9.95 4.83 7.09
CA ILE A 62 -10.90 5.44 8.04
C ILE A 62 -11.27 4.45 9.15
N GLU A 63 -11.55 3.19 8.80
CA GLU A 63 -11.84 2.14 9.78
C GLU A 63 -10.63 1.81 10.66
N CYS A 64 -9.42 1.84 10.11
CA CYS A 64 -8.19 1.76 10.90
C CYS A 64 -8.08 2.91 11.90
N MET A 65 -8.40 4.14 11.49
CA MET A 65 -8.33 5.30 12.40
C MET A 65 -9.42 5.26 13.47
N ARG A 66 -10.59 4.66 13.20
CA ARG A 66 -11.60 4.42 14.23
C ARG A 66 -11.07 3.59 15.39
N VAL A 67 -10.31 2.52 15.10
CA VAL A 67 -9.83 1.59 16.14
C VAL A 67 -8.55 2.07 16.83
N LEU A 68 -7.79 2.97 16.19
CA LEU A 68 -6.57 3.55 16.73
C LEU A 68 -6.89 4.52 17.87
N LYS A 69 -6.08 4.51 18.93
CA LYS A 69 -6.14 5.52 19.99
C LYS A 69 -5.71 6.90 19.46
N GLU A 70 -6.15 7.94 20.14
CA GLU A 70 -5.77 9.33 19.80
C GLU A 70 -4.25 9.57 19.87
N ASP A 71 -3.53 8.85 20.73
CA ASP A 71 -2.07 8.87 20.87
C ASP A 71 -1.38 7.67 20.19
N GLY A 72 -2.13 6.90 19.41
CA GLY A 72 -1.63 5.74 18.69
C GLY A 72 -0.87 6.10 17.42
N LEU A 73 -0.10 5.14 16.90
CA LEU A 73 0.66 5.29 15.65
C LEU A 73 0.11 4.42 14.52
N ALA A 74 0.07 4.98 13.32
CA ALA A 74 -0.31 4.28 12.10
C ALA A 74 0.88 4.19 11.14
N VAL A 75 1.36 2.95 10.90
CA VAL A 75 2.54 2.67 10.09
C VAL A 75 2.16 1.91 8.82
N PHE A 76 2.39 2.55 7.66
CA PHE A 76 2.07 2.00 6.34
C PHE A 76 3.35 1.78 5.53
N VAL A 77 3.60 0.51 5.17
CA VAL A 77 4.73 0.11 4.33
C VAL A 77 4.26 -0.04 2.88
N VAL A 78 4.68 0.86 2.00
CA VAL A 78 4.15 0.96 0.63
C VAL A 78 5.22 1.22 -0.41
N GLY A 79 5.06 0.61 -1.57
CA GLY A 79 5.87 0.85 -2.76
C GLY A 79 5.01 1.43 -3.88
N ASP A 80 5.61 2.26 -4.72
CA ASP A 80 4.93 2.75 -5.91
C ASP A 80 4.69 1.64 -6.92
N ILE A 81 3.60 1.80 -7.66
CA ILE A 81 3.18 0.84 -8.67
C ILE A 81 3.58 1.38 -10.04
N ARG A 82 4.26 0.54 -10.82
CA ARG A 82 4.67 0.85 -12.19
C ARG A 82 3.97 -0.11 -13.13
N LYS A 83 3.13 0.43 -14.01
CA LYS A 83 2.47 -0.34 -15.07
C LYS A 83 2.97 0.12 -16.43
N GLU A 84 3.43 -0.83 -17.24
CA GLU A 84 3.75 -0.59 -18.64
C GLU A 84 2.48 -0.14 -19.38
N LYS A 85 2.62 0.85 -20.25
CA LYS A 85 1.56 1.22 -21.19
C LYS A 85 1.95 0.68 -22.56
N ASN A 86 1.14 -0.24 -23.08
CA ASN A 86 1.23 -0.64 -24.47
C ASN A 86 0.56 0.43 -25.34
N TYR A 87 1.36 1.23 -26.03
CA TYR A 87 0.86 2.13 -27.07
C TYR A 87 1.16 1.49 -28.43
N SER A 88 0.12 1.01 -29.12
CA SER A 88 0.20 0.57 -30.52
C SER A 88 1.37 -0.37 -30.83
N GLY A 89 1.57 -1.41 -30.00
CA GLY A 89 2.61 -2.42 -30.19
C GLY A 89 4.04 -2.00 -29.84
N LYS A 90 4.27 -0.79 -29.30
CA LYS A 90 5.57 -0.34 -28.77
C LYS A 90 5.52 -0.27 -27.24
N ILE A 91 6.58 -0.74 -26.59
CA ILE A 91 6.78 -0.58 -25.14
C ILE A 91 6.92 0.92 -24.85
N GLY A 92 5.87 1.53 -24.29
CA GLY A 92 5.86 2.93 -23.89
C GLY A 92 6.53 3.15 -22.54
N ARG A 93 6.75 4.43 -22.19
CA ARG A 93 7.19 4.82 -20.85
C ARG A 93 6.17 4.32 -19.80
N PRO A 94 6.59 3.60 -18.75
CA PRO A 94 5.68 3.10 -17.74
C PRO A 94 5.03 4.26 -16.99
N ARG A 95 3.74 4.11 -16.68
CA ARG A 95 3.04 5.03 -15.77
C ARG A 95 3.35 4.64 -14.34
N ILE A 96 3.67 5.64 -13.53
CA ILE A 96 3.85 5.50 -12.09
C ILE A 96 2.55 5.89 -11.41
N TYR A 97 2.14 5.08 -10.44
CA TYR A 97 1.05 5.34 -9.52
C TYR A 97 1.68 5.53 -8.14
N PRO A 98 1.74 6.78 -7.64
CA PRO A 98 2.49 7.15 -6.45
C PRO A 98 1.71 6.80 -5.18
N LEU A 99 1.51 5.51 -4.92
CA LEU A 99 0.66 5.01 -3.84
C LEU A 99 1.06 5.58 -2.47
N HIS A 100 2.36 5.80 -2.23
CA HIS A 100 2.83 6.44 -1.00
C HIS A 100 2.26 7.86 -0.83
N SER A 101 2.31 8.68 -1.89
CA SER A 101 1.83 10.05 -1.87
C SER A 101 0.31 10.08 -1.76
N ASP A 102 -0.39 9.17 -2.44
CA ASP A 102 -1.85 9.12 -2.36
C ASP A 102 -2.33 8.72 -0.95
N ILE A 103 -1.61 7.84 -0.26
CA ILE A 103 -1.89 7.51 1.15
C ILE A 103 -1.59 8.70 2.05
N ILE A 104 -0.45 9.39 1.89
CA ILE A 104 -0.15 10.61 2.66
C ILE A 104 -1.31 11.61 2.55
N GLN A 105 -1.83 11.83 1.33
CA GLN A 105 -2.94 12.76 1.15
C GLN A 105 -4.25 12.30 1.79
N ILE A 106 -4.52 10.99 1.86
CA ILE A 106 -5.69 10.49 2.61
C ILE A 106 -5.61 10.89 4.08
N PHE A 107 -4.44 10.75 4.72
CA PHE A 107 -4.24 11.11 6.11
C PHE A 107 -4.27 12.62 6.32
N VAL A 108 -3.62 13.40 5.45
CA VAL A 108 -3.65 14.87 5.51
C VAL A 108 -5.08 15.41 5.34
N ASP A 109 -5.86 14.86 4.41
CA ASP A 109 -7.27 15.23 4.21
C ASP A 109 -8.14 14.91 5.44
N MET A 110 -7.69 13.97 6.28
CA MET A 110 -8.33 13.61 7.55
C MET A 110 -7.76 14.38 8.75
N GLU A 111 -6.89 15.38 8.50
CA GLU A 111 -6.23 16.20 9.52
C GLU A 111 -5.29 15.42 10.46
N PHE A 112 -4.74 14.29 10.00
CA PHE A 112 -3.69 13.56 10.71
C PHE A 112 -2.30 14.12 10.39
N ASP A 113 -1.42 14.11 11.38
CA ASP A 113 -0.03 14.50 11.22
C ASP A 113 0.75 13.44 10.43
N PHE A 114 1.49 13.88 9.41
CA PHE A 114 2.51 13.02 8.80
C PHE A 114 3.80 13.16 9.60
N PHE A 115 3.92 12.37 10.66
CA PHE A 115 4.99 12.50 11.65
C PHE A 115 6.39 12.21 11.08
N GLN A 116 6.56 11.10 10.37
CA GLN A 116 7.86 10.68 9.84
C GLN A 116 7.74 9.69 8.68
N HIS A 117 8.81 9.56 7.90
CA HIS A 117 8.96 8.43 6.99
C HIS A 117 10.39 7.88 6.90
N PHE A 118 10.48 6.62 6.51
CA PHE A 118 11.73 5.96 6.17
C PHE A 118 11.71 5.41 4.75
N ILE A 119 12.87 5.35 4.12
CA ILE A 119 13.06 4.68 2.83
C ILE A 119 13.72 3.33 3.07
N TRP A 120 12.95 2.26 2.91
CA TRP A 120 13.48 0.90 3.01
C TRP A 120 14.00 0.41 1.66
N ARG A 121 15.33 0.27 1.55
CA ARG A 121 15.99 -0.40 0.41
C ARG A 121 15.97 -1.92 0.59
N LYS A 122 15.10 -2.60 -0.15
CA LYS A 122 14.97 -4.07 -0.11
C LYS A 122 16.11 -4.74 -0.91
N LYS A 123 16.89 -5.60 -0.24
CA LYS A 123 17.87 -6.48 -0.91
C LYS A 123 17.12 -7.68 -1.52
N GLY A 124 17.47 -8.08 -2.75
CA GLY A 124 16.93 -9.31 -3.37
C GLY A 124 15.49 -9.23 -3.89
N VAL A 125 15.03 -8.08 -4.41
CA VAL A 125 13.71 -7.99 -5.08
C VAL A 125 13.68 -8.99 -6.24
N LYS A 126 12.93 -10.09 -6.08
CA LYS A 126 12.64 -11.04 -7.17
C LYS A 126 11.89 -10.28 -8.27
N LYS A 127 12.25 -10.49 -9.54
CA LYS A 127 11.40 -10.07 -10.67
C LYS A 127 9.99 -10.60 -10.38
N GLY A 128 8.96 -9.77 -10.49
CA GLY A 128 7.59 -10.17 -10.17
C GLY A 128 7.20 -11.46 -10.92
N GLN A 129 6.29 -12.26 -10.35
CA GLN A 129 5.85 -13.52 -10.96
C GLN A 129 5.17 -13.33 -12.33
N LEU A 130 4.74 -12.10 -12.63
CA LEU A 130 4.16 -11.69 -13.91
C LEU A 130 5.21 -10.90 -14.74
N LYS A 131 5.26 -11.16 -16.06
CA LYS A 131 6.11 -10.39 -17.00
C LYS A 131 5.81 -8.89 -16.89
N GLY A 132 6.85 -8.06 -16.80
CA GLY A 132 6.74 -6.59 -16.85
C GLY A 132 6.48 -5.87 -15.52
N ILE A 133 6.44 -6.59 -14.38
CA ILE A 133 6.16 -5.97 -13.08
C ILE A 133 7.45 -5.59 -12.35
N ILE A 134 7.61 -4.28 -12.11
CA ILE A 134 8.69 -3.73 -11.29
C ILE A 134 8.10 -3.08 -10.04
N TYR A 135 8.39 -3.65 -8.87
CA TYR A 135 8.07 -3.08 -7.57
C TYR A 135 9.10 -2.04 -7.16
N GLY A 136 8.64 -0.98 -6.50
CA GLY A 136 9.50 -0.05 -5.78
C GLY A 136 9.48 1.36 -6.36
N SER A 137 9.83 2.30 -5.49
CA SER A 137 9.60 3.71 -5.72
C SER A 137 10.82 4.41 -6.29
N VAL A 138 11.91 4.43 -5.51
CA VAL A 138 13.14 5.16 -5.87
C VAL A 138 14.03 4.30 -6.77
N GLY A 139 14.41 4.85 -7.92
CA GLY A 139 15.28 4.19 -8.89
C GLY A 139 16.75 4.35 -8.54
N SER A 140 17.57 3.33 -8.82
CA SER A 140 19.03 3.41 -8.81
C SER A 140 19.62 2.81 -10.08
N GLY A 141 20.77 3.32 -10.52
CA GLY A 141 21.45 2.90 -11.75
C GLY A 141 21.33 3.90 -12.90
N SER A 142 21.72 3.48 -14.11
CA SER A 142 21.62 4.32 -15.31
C SER A 142 20.18 4.40 -15.83
N LEU A 143 19.88 5.40 -16.66
CA LEU A 143 18.58 5.54 -17.33
C LEU A 143 18.16 4.27 -18.10
N ARG A 144 19.15 3.50 -18.62
CA ARG A 144 18.93 2.26 -19.36
C ARG A 144 18.82 1.01 -18.48
N SER A 145 19.18 1.11 -17.20
CA SER A 145 19.30 -0.02 -16.27
C SER A 145 18.76 0.31 -14.87
N MET A 146 17.63 1.00 -14.83
CA MET A 146 17.07 1.50 -13.58
C MET A 146 16.43 0.36 -12.77
N LEU A 147 16.85 0.21 -11.52
CA LEU A 147 16.30 -0.73 -10.57
C LEU A 147 15.48 0.02 -9.54
N PHE A 148 14.25 -0.40 -9.33
CA PHE A 148 13.42 0.12 -8.26
C PHE A 148 13.39 -0.93 -7.14
N ARG A 149 13.83 -0.53 -5.94
CA ARG A 149 13.99 -1.46 -4.80
C ARG A 149 13.62 -0.83 -3.47
N HIS A 150 13.00 0.34 -3.51
CA HIS A 150 12.69 1.11 -2.31
C HIS A 150 11.20 1.07 -2.03
N PHE A 151 10.87 0.95 -0.75
CA PHE A 151 9.53 1.11 -0.21
C PHE A 151 9.58 2.25 0.80
N PHE A 152 8.47 2.94 0.97
CA PHE A 152 8.29 3.94 2.00
C PHE A 152 7.65 3.28 3.22
N ILE A 153 8.17 3.60 4.40
CA ILE A 153 7.52 3.34 5.67
C ILE A 153 7.01 4.70 6.12
N LEU A 154 5.69 4.88 6.05
CA LEU A 154 5.00 6.12 6.41
C LEU A 154 4.51 5.97 7.84
N ILE A 155 4.69 7.02 8.65
CA ILE A 155 4.24 7.08 10.03
C ILE A 155 3.34 8.29 10.17
N PHE A 156 2.12 8.03 10.58
CA PHE A 156 1.09 9.01 10.95
C PHE A 156 0.77 8.84 12.43
#